data_AF-A0A7J9YID6-F1
#
_entry.id   AF-A0A7J9YID6-F1
#
_cell.length_a   1.000
_cell.length_b   1.000
_cell.length_c   1.000
_cell.angle_alpha   90.00
_cell.angle_beta   90.00
_cell.angle_gamma   90.00
#
_symmetry.space_group_name_H-M   'P 1'
#
loop_
_entity.id
_entity.type
_entity.pdbx_description
1 polymer ?
#
loop_
_entity_poly.entity_id
_entity_poly.type
_entity_poly.pdbx_seq_one_letter_code
_entity_poly.pdbx_strand_id
1 'polypeptide(L)' 'MAYDFHCRDAGAPSCGGHIKAETEQELRDKLSEHLRKHDVEKPNETLLDHLVASAEQR' A
#
# COMPACT_ATOMS: atom_id res chain seq x y z
N MET A 1 11.63 -6.88 -10.70
CA MET A 1 10.29 -7.05 -10.11
C MET A 1 10.02 -5.78 -9.35
N ALA A 2 9.20 -4.88 -9.89
CA ALA A 2 8.81 -3.67 -9.18
C ALA A 2 7.34 -3.78 -8.79
N TYR A 3 7.05 -3.52 -7.53
CA TYR A 3 5.70 -3.45 -6.99
C TYR A 3 5.14 -2.06 -7.19
N ASP A 4 3.92 -2.00 -7.71
CA ASP A 4 3.20 -0.77 -7.96
C ASP A 4 1.81 -0.84 -7.31
N PHE A 5 1.56 0.05 -6.36
CA PHE A 5 0.33 0.08 -5.57
C PHE A 5 -0.38 1.43 -5.68
N HIS A 6 -1.65 1.39 -6.09
CA HIS A 6 -2.51 2.56 -6.16
C HIS A 6 -3.60 2.49 -5.08
N CYS A 7 -3.71 3.51 -4.23
CA CYS A 7 -4.75 3.57 -3.20
C CYS A 7 -6.18 3.51 -3.78
N ARG A 8 -6.35 3.98 -5.03
CA ARG A 8 -7.61 3.86 -5.77
C ARG A 8 -8.02 2.40 -6.00
N ASP A 9 -7.07 1.51 -6.24
CA ASP A 9 -7.31 0.09 -6.50
C ASP A 9 -7.77 -0.63 -5.22
N ALA A 10 -7.19 -0.24 -4.08
CA ALA A 10 -7.60 -0.70 -2.75
C ALA A 10 -8.94 -0.12 -2.25
N GLY A 11 -9.70 0.59 -3.08
CA GLY A 11 -11.00 1.12 -2.71
C GLY A 11 -10.95 2.46 -1.95
N ALA A 12 -9.81 3.17 -1.97
CA ALA A 12 -9.69 4.53 -1.49
C ALA A 12 -9.62 5.54 -2.67
N PRO A 13 -10.73 5.78 -3.40
CA PRO A 13 -10.74 6.67 -4.58
C PRO A 13 -10.42 8.13 -4.24
N SER A 14 -10.64 8.54 -2.98
CA SER A 14 -10.28 9.87 -2.48
C SER A 14 -8.78 10.00 -2.22
N CYS A 15 -8.05 8.88 -2.11
CA CYS A 15 -6.61 8.87 -1.96
C CYS A 15 -5.94 8.69 -3.33
N GLY A 16 -5.29 9.74 -3.81
CA GLY A 16 -4.42 9.68 -4.99
C GLY A 16 -3.04 9.09 -4.72
N GLY A 17 -2.86 8.43 -3.57
CA GLY A 17 -1.60 7.83 -3.16
C GLY A 17 -1.13 6.77 -4.14
N HIS A 18 0.11 6.90 -4.59
CA HIS A 18 0.80 5.93 -5.43
C HIS A 18 2.10 5.55 -4.75
N ILE A 19 2.27 4.25 -4.50
CA ILE A 19 3.45 3.71 -3.84
C ILE A 19 4.13 2.74 -4.79
N LYS A 20 5.40 3.02 -5.07
CA LYS A 20 6.27 2.13 -5.84
C LYS A 20 7.36 1.59 -4.94
N ALA A 21 7.65 0.31 -5.09
CA ALA A 21 8.69 -0.36 -4.33
C ALA A 21 9.39 -1.43 -5.16
N GLU A 22 10.68 -1.65 -4.90
CA GLU A 22 11.44 -2.71 -5.59
C GLU A 22 11.34 -4.06 -4.87
N THR A 23 10.91 -4.04 -3.60
CA THR A 23 10.72 -5.22 -2.77
C THR A 23 9.41 -5.15 -2.01
N GLU A 24 8.87 -6.31 -1.66
CA GLU A 24 7.67 -6.43 -0.84
C GLU A 24 7.81 -5.73 0.51
N GLN A 25 8.99 -5.84 1.12
CA GLN A 25 9.31 -5.26 2.41
C GLN A 25 9.33 -3.73 2.35
N GLU A 26 9.86 -3.15 1.28
CA GLU A 26 9.82 -1.71 1.02
C GLU A 26 8.40 -1.22 0.74
N LEU A 27 7.60 -2.02 0.01
CA LEU A 27 6.19 -1.69 -0.24
C LEU A 27 5.41 -1.61 1.09
N ARG A 28 5.61 -2.59 1.97
CA ARG A 28 4.95 -2.67 3.28
C ARG A 28 5.33 -1.49 4.18
N ASP A 29 6.59 -1.09 4.19
CA ASP A 29 7.07 0.05 4.96
C ASP A 29 6.45 1.37 4.46
N LYS A 30 6.49 1.61 3.15
CA LYS A 30 5.87 2.78 2.51
C LYS A 30 4.34 2.82 2.69
N LEU A 31 3.66 1.68 2.58
CA LEU A 31 2.23 1.55 2.83
C LEU A 31 1.89 1.88 4.29
N SER A 32 2.65 1.34 5.24
CA SER A 32 2.48 1.62 6.67
C SER A 32 2.63 3.12 6.96
N GLU A 33 3.67 3.75 6.42
CA GLU A 33 3.89 5.19 6.59
C GLU A 33 2.80 6.04 5.93
N HIS A 34 2.32 5.62 4.76
CA HIS A 34 1.22 6.28 4.07
C HIS A 34 -0.10 6.16 4.85
N LEU A 35 -0.43 4.97 5.36
CA LEU A 35 -1.66 4.72 6.13
C LEU A 35 -1.69 5.54 7.43
N ARG A 36 -0.52 5.77 8.06
CA ARG A 36 -0.41 6.71 9.20
C ARG A 36 -0.82 8.14 8.86
N LYS A 37 -0.63 8.60 7.62
CA LYS A 37 -1.05 9.95 7.16
C LYS A 37 -2.55 10.07 6.94
N HIS A 38 -3.25 8.93 6.83
CA HIS A 38 -4.70 8.87 6.66
C HIS A 38 -5.47 8.69 7.97
N ASP A 39 -4.80 8.83 9.12
CA ASP A 39 -5.39 8.59 10.45
C ASP A 39 -6.01 7.18 10.57
N VAL A 40 -5.50 6.22 9.78
CA VAL A 40 -5.88 4.82 9.90
C VAL A 40 -5.22 4.31 11.18
N GLU A 41 -5.96 4.36 12.28
CA GLU A 41 -5.44 4.18 13.65
C GLU A 41 -4.81 2.79 13.89
N LYS A 42 -5.01 1.83 12.97
CA LYS A 42 -4.28 0.57 12.86
C LYS A 42 -4.52 -0.07 11.49
N PRO A 43 -3.60 0.06 10.53
CA PRO A 43 -3.58 -0.88 9.42
C PRO A 43 -3.19 -2.25 9.99
N ASN A 44 -4.17 -3.14 10.19
CA ASN A 44 -3.88 -4.50 10.61
C ASN A 44 -2.95 -5.17 9.60
N GLU A 45 -2.09 -6.08 10.06
CA GLU A 45 -1.14 -6.78 9.18
C GLU A 45 -1.83 -7.46 8.00
N THR A 46 -3.05 -7.97 8.21
CA THR A 46 -3.92 -8.52 7.17
C THR A 46 -4.26 -7.50 6.08
N LEU A 47 -4.52 -6.24 6.43
CA LEU A 47 -4.77 -5.18 5.45
C LEU A 47 -3.49 -4.94 4.64
N LEU A 48 -2.35 -4.76 5.29
CA LEU A 48 -1.07 -4.56 4.61
C LEU A 48 -0.73 -5.72 3.66
N ASP A 49 -0.95 -6.96 4.09
CA ASP A 49 -0.74 -8.17 3.30
C ASP A 49 -1.65 -8.20 2.07
N HIS A 50 -2.95 -7.88 2.23
CA HIS A 50 -3.88 -7.75 1.12
C HIS A 50 -3.50 -6.63 0.14
N LEU A 51 -3.02 -5.49 0.63
CA LEU A 51 -2.61 -4.36 -0.22
C LEU A 51 -1.32 -4.70 -1.00
N VAL A 52 -0.39 -5.37 -0.35
CA VAL A 52 0.83 -5.90 -0.95
C VAL A 52 0.51 -6.96 -2.00
N ALA A 53 -0.43 -7.87 -1.71
CA ALA A 53 -0.90 -8.88 -2.66
C ALA A 53 -1.69 -8.29 -3.84
N SER A 54 -2.35 -7.14 -3.64
CA SER A 54 -3.04 -6.39 -4.69
C SER A 54 -2.08 -5.53 -5.53
N ALA A 55 -0.85 -5.31 -5.06
CA ALA A 55 0.16 -4.60 -5.83
C ALA A 55 0.68 -5.52 -6.94
N GLU A 56 0.46 -5.12 -8.19
CA GLU A 56 0.94 -5.88 -9.34
C GLU A 56 2.46 -5.80 -9.42
N GLN A 57 3.13 -6.95 -9.58
CA GLN A 57 4.55 -7.02 -9.89
C GLN A 57 4.73 -6.81 -11.39
N ARG A 58 5.21 -5.62 -11.79
CA ARG A 58 5.55 -5.31 -13.20
C ARG A 58 7.04 -5.48 -13.48
#